data_AF-A0A2I9CY94-F1
#
_entry.id   AF-A0A2I9CY94-F1
#
_cell.length_a   1.000
_cell.length_b   1.000
_cell.length_c   1.000
_cell.angle_alpha   90.00
_cell.angle_beta   90.00
_cell.angle_gamma   90.00
#
_symmetry.space_group_name_H-M   'P 1'
#
loop_
_entity.id
_entity.type
_entity.pdbx_description
1 polymer ?
#
loop_
_entity_poly.entity_id
_entity_poly.type
_entity_poly.pdbx_seq_one_letter_code
_entity_poly.pdbx_strand_id
1 'polypeptide(L)'
;MTWAGDLLVVDVLDEDAGLADVEDARGRTYQLPAEWLPDVRDGAAYRVTVSSGGVTFTPDPDGARLLRERSKQTLLDFADEPGDARP
;
A
#
# COMPACT_ATOMS: atom_id res chain seq x y z
N MET A 1 15.55 17.27 -1.06
CA MET A 1 14.90 16.09 -0.46
C MET A 1 14.05 15.45 -1.53
N THR A 2 14.65 14.54 -2.30
CA THR A 2 14.01 13.90 -3.46
C THR A 2 13.26 12.67 -2.97
N TRP A 3 11.95 12.82 -2.76
CA TRP A 3 11.02 11.71 -2.57
C TRP A 3 10.79 11.04 -3.93
N ALA A 4 11.81 10.32 -4.41
CA ALA A 4 11.73 9.56 -5.64
C ALA A 4 11.34 8.11 -5.29
N GLY A 5 10.11 7.73 -5.62
CA GLY A 5 9.73 6.31 -5.75
C GLY A 5 9.05 5.66 -4.55
N ASP A 6 8.24 6.38 -3.79
CA ASP A 6 7.35 5.71 -2.83
C ASP A 6 6.23 4.97 -3.57
N LEU A 7 6.03 3.70 -3.19
CA LEU A 7 4.92 2.87 -3.62
C LEU A 7 3.76 3.07 -2.65
N LEU A 8 2.59 3.37 -3.19
CA LEU A 8 1.33 3.41 -2.45
C LEU A 8 0.39 2.34 -2.97
N VAL A 9 -0.32 1.66 -2.08
CA VAL A 9 -1.31 0.64 -2.43
C VAL A 9 -2.63 1.00 -1.78
N VAL A 10 -3.71 1.00 -2.55
CA VAL A 10 -5.07 1.20 -2.06
C VAL A 10 -5.45 0.00 -1.20
N ASP A 11 -5.68 0.25 0.08
CA ASP A 11 -6.18 -0.75 1.02
C ASP A 11 -7.71 -0.81 0.94
N VAL A 12 -8.35 0.37 1.01
CA VAL A 12 -9.81 0.52 0.94
C VAL A 12 -10.17 1.72 0.07
N LEU A 13 -11.13 1.54 -0.84
CA LEU A 13 -11.79 2.62 -1.56
C LEU A 13 -13.19 2.87 -1.00
N ASP A 14 -13.44 4.09 -0.50
CA ASP A 14 -14.77 4.57 -0.14
C ASP A 14 -15.34 5.41 -1.30
N GLU A 15 -16.18 4.77 -2.12
CA GLU A 15 -16.81 5.40 -3.30
C GLU A 15 -17.85 6.46 -2.90
N ASP A 16 -18.50 6.31 -1.74
CA ASP A 16 -19.51 7.25 -1.25
C ASP A 16 -18.85 8.55 -0.77
N ALA A 17 -17.70 8.44 -0.12
CA ALA A 17 -16.91 9.60 0.33
C ALA A 17 -15.98 10.16 -0.75
N GLY A 18 -15.70 9.39 -1.82
CA GLY A 18 -14.75 9.76 -2.87
C GLY A 18 -13.29 9.74 -2.40
N LEU A 19 -12.97 8.87 -1.44
CA LEU A 19 -11.68 8.83 -0.76
C LEU A 19 -11.09 7.42 -0.81
N ALA A 20 -9.77 7.33 -0.96
CA ALA A 20 -9.02 6.08 -0.96
C ALA A 20 -8.02 6.09 0.19
N ASP A 21 -8.07 5.06 1.02
CA ASP A 21 -7.04 4.77 2.01
C ASP A 21 -5.91 4.02 1.31
N VAL A 22 -4.71 4.58 1.38
CA VAL A 22 -3.52 4.03 0.75
C VAL A 22 -2.42 3.78 1.78
N GLU A 23 -1.77 2.63 1.68
CA GLU A 23 -0.64 2.23 2.51
C GLU A 23 0.67 2.38 1.75
N ASP A 24 1.71 2.90 2.41
CA ASP A 24 3.07 2.93 1.86
C ASP A 24 3.90 1.69 2.22
N ALA A 25 5.08 1.57 1.62
CA ALA A 25 6.00 0.47 1.92
C ALA A 25 6.49 0.40 3.38
N ARG A 26 6.22 1.41 4.21
CA ARG A 26 6.57 1.45 5.64
C ARG A 26 5.38 1.09 6.54
N GLY A 27 4.22 0.77 5.97
CA GLY A 27 3.00 0.47 6.70
C GLY A 27 2.28 1.71 7.21
N ARG A 28 2.53 2.90 6.63
CA ARG A 28 1.82 4.13 6.97
C ARG A 28 0.61 4.29 6.06
N THR A 29 -0.53 4.59 6.66
CA THR A 29 -1.79 4.83 5.93
C THR A 29 -2.04 6.32 5.73
N TYR A 30 -2.53 6.67 4.54
CA TYR A 30 -2.90 8.02 4.13
C TYR A 30 -4.25 7.99 3.44
N GLN A 31 -5.01 9.08 3.54
CA GLN A 31 -6.28 9.23 2.84
C GLN A 31 -6.11 10.21 1.67
N LEU A 32 -6.40 9.77 0.46
CA LEU A 32 -6.29 10.55 -0.77
C LEU A 32 -7.64 10.67 -1.50
N PRO A 33 -7.92 11.78 -2.19
CA PRO A 33 -9.07 11.86 -3.10
C PRO A 33 -8.97 10.79 -4.20
N ALA A 34 -10.03 10.02 -4.38
CA ALA A 34 -10.09 8.96 -5.39
C ALA A 34 -9.88 9.51 -6.81
N GLU A 35 -10.33 10.74 -7.06
CA GLU A 35 -10.16 11.45 -8.35
C GLU A 35 -8.70 11.74 -8.74
N TRP A 36 -7.75 11.66 -7.79
CA TRP A 36 -6.33 11.82 -8.11
C TRP A 36 -5.69 10.52 -8.60
N LEU A 37 -6.37 9.39 -8.39
CA LEU A 37 -5.86 8.06 -8.64
C LEU A 37 -6.51 7.49 -9.93
N PRO A 38 -5.74 7.33 -11.02
CA PRO A 38 -6.28 6.78 -12.26
C PRO A 38 -6.62 5.29 -12.10
N ASP A 39 -7.82 4.88 -12.53
CA ASP A 39 -8.30 3.50 -12.44
C ASP A 39 -8.31 2.93 -11.00
N VAL A 40 -8.63 3.79 -10.02
CA VAL A 40 -8.67 3.42 -8.60
C VAL A 40 -9.63 2.27 -8.29
N ARG A 41 -9.15 1.35 -7.47
CA ARG A 41 -9.85 0.17 -6.94
C ARG A 41 -9.05 -0.42 -5.78
N ASP A 42 -9.69 -1.26 -4.96
CA ASP A 42 -9.00 -1.95 -3.87
C ASP A 42 -7.81 -2.79 -4.38
N GLY A 43 -6.69 -2.66 -3.70
CA GLY A 43 -5.42 -3.29 -4.07
C GLY A 43 -4.74 -2.69 -5.30
N ALA A 44 -5.23 -1.58 -5.88
CA ALA A 44 -4.48 -0.85 -6.89
C ALA A 44 -3.19 -0.27 -6.29
N ALA A 45 -2.09 -0.28 -7.05
CA ALA A 45 -0.81 0.24 -6.60
C ALA A 45 -0.29 1.34 -7.52
N TYR A 46 0.39 2.32 -6.95
CA TYR A 46 0.87 3.51 -7.64
C TYR A 46 2.30 3.84 -7.23
N ARG A 47 3.14 4.16 -8.22
CA ARG A 47 4.40 4.86 -7.98
C ARG A 47 4.12 6.34 -7.88
N VAL A 48 4.60 6.94 -6.79
CA VAL A 48 4.48 8.37 -6.55
C VAL A 48 5.76 9.09 -6.96
N THR A 49 5.59 10.09 -7.80
CA THR A 49 6.67 11.03 -8.14
C THR A 49 6.31 12.41 -7.65
N VAL A 50 7.10 12.94 -6.71
CA VAL A 50 6.94 14.31 -6.21
C VAL A 50 7.94 15.22 -6.91
N SER A 51 7.43 16.27 -7.56
CA SER A 51 8.23 17.31 -8.22
C SER A 51 7.87 18.69 -7.69
N SER A 52 8.64 19.71 -8.06
CA SER A 52 8.31 21.12 -7.72
C SER A 52 6.98 21.59 -8.33
N GLY A 53 6.48 20.89 -9.36
CA GLY A 53 5.21 21.20 -10.03
C GLY A 53 4.02 20.41 -9.52
N GLY A 54 4.20 19.48 -8.58
CA GLY A 54 3.12 18.67 -8.00
C GLY A 54 3.48 17.19 -7.85
N VAL A 55 2.44 16.40 -7.59
CA VAL A 55 2.51 14.96 -7.34
C VAL A 55 1.88 14.22 -8.52
N THR A 56 2.54 13.17 -9.00
CA THR A 56 2.02 12.30 -10.06
C THR A 56 1.92 10.88 -9.53
N PHE A 57 0.76 10.25 -9.76
CA PHE A 57 0.48 8.86 -9.44
C PHE A 57 0.47 8.05 -10.73
N THR A 58 1.37 7.07 -10.84
CA THR A 58 1.44 6.19 -12.01
C THR A 58 1.07 4.77 -11.60
N PRO A 59 0.05 4.13 -12.21
CA PRO A 59 -0.33 2.76 -11.92
C PRO A 59 0.86 1.80 -12.03
N ASP A 60 1.00 0.92 -11.06
CA ASP A 60 2.07 -0.08 -10.97
C ASP A 60 1.47 -1.46 -10.74
N PRO A 61 1.15 -2.23 -11.79
CA PRO A 61 0.43 -3.50 -11.66
C PRO A 61 1.18 -4.56 -10.84
N ASP A 62 2.51 -4.45 -10.73
CA ASP A 62 3.35 -5.34 -9.92
C ASP A 62 3.41 -4.93 -8.44
N GLY A 63 3.08 -3.68 -8.11
CA GLY A 63 3.19 -3.13 -6.76
C GLY A 63 2.23 -3.79 -5.77
N ALA A 64 1.03 -4.15 -6.22
CA ALA A 64 0.03 -4.85 -5.42
C ALA A 64 0.51 -6.26 -4.99
N ARG A 65 1.31 -6.91 -5.84
CA ARG A 65 1.88 -8.23 -5.55
C ARG A 65 2.96 -8.15 -4.47
N LEU A 66 3.80 -7.12 -4.52
CA LEU A 66 4.88 -6.89 -3.55
C LEU A 66 4.35 -6.63 -2.13
N LEU A 67 3.26 -5.88 -1.98
CA LEU A 67 2.66 -5.64 -0.65
C LEU A 67 1.92 -6.88 -0.12
N ARG A 68 1.17 -7.59 -0.98
CA ARG A 68 0.48 -8.84 -0.60
C ARG A 68 1.46 -9.93 -0.16
N GLU A 69 2.61 -10.05 -0.82
CA GLU A 69 3.67 -10.98 -0.41
C GLU A 69 4.25 -10.58 0.96
N ARG A 70 4.41 -9.28 1.24
CA ARG A 70 4.84 -8.80 2.57
C ARG A 70 3.81 -9.08 3.68
N SER A 71 2.52 -8.81 3.46
CA SER A 71 1.48 -9.08 4.47
C SER A 71 1.32 -10.57 4.78
N LYS A 72 1.60 -11.46 3.81
CA LYS A 72 1.67 -12.90 4.08
C LYS A 72 2.87 -13.28 4.96
N GLN A 73 4.00 -12.60 4.82
CA GLN A 73 5.17 -12.82 5.68
C GLN A 73 4.88 -12.44 7.14
N THR A 74 4.24 -11.29 7.38
CA THR A 74 3.84 -10.86 8.73
C THR A 74 2.89 -11.85 9.39
N LEU A 75 1.93 -12.42 8.65
CA LEU A 75 1.01 -13.44 9.18
C LEU A 75 1.71 -14.76 9.55
N LEU A 76 2.83 -15.09 8.90
CA LEU A 76 3.63 -16.28 9.22
C LEU A 76 4.55 -16.08 10.44
N ASP A 77 5.01 -14.85 10.70
CA ASP A 77 5.84 -14.53 11.88
C ASP A 77 5.09 -14.68 13.23
N PHE A 78 3.77 -14.84 13.23
CA PHE A 78 2.98 -15.12 14.44
C PHE A 78 2.72 -16.62 14.69
N ALA A 79 3.26 -17.52 13.86
CA ALA A 79 2.95 -18.95 13.91
C ALA A 79 4.08 -19.84 14.46
N ASP A 80 5.11 -19.28 15.09
CA ASP A 80 6.14 -20.07 15.79
C ASP A 80 6.24 -19.68 17.27
N GLU A 81 5.35 -20.25 18.08
CA GLU A 81 5.70 -20.64 19.45
C GLU A 81 6.08 -22.13 19.44
N PRO A 82 7.38 -22.50 19.35
CA PRO A 82 7.82 -23.83 19.68
C PRO A 82 8.16 -23.88 21.18
N GLY A 83 7.25 -24.41 21.99
CA GLY A 83 7.52 -24.77 23.38
C GLY A 83 6.22 -24.79 24.19
N ASP A 84 5.71 -25.93 24.61
CA ASP A 84 6.41 -26.69 25.63
C ASP A 84 6.25 -28.20 25.42
N ALA A 85 7.38 -28.83 25.14
CA ALA A 85 7.48 -30.27 25.12
C ALA A 85 7.74 -30.76 26.56
N ARG A 86 6.74 -31.52 27.07
CA ARG A 86 6.93 -32.72 27.92
C ARG A 86 7.17 -32.43 29.43
N PRO A 87 6.81 -33.33 30.38
CA PRO A 87 6.55 -34.77 30.26
C PRO A 87 5.19 -35.34 30.66
#